data_AF-A0ABD0BVH6-F1
#
_entry.id   AF-A0ABD0BVH6-F1
#
_cell.length_a   1.000
_cell.length_b   1.000
_cell.length_c   1.000
_cell.angle_alpha   90.00
_cell.angle_beta   90.00
_cell.angle_gamma   90.00
#
_symmetry.space_group_name_H-M   'P 1'
#
loop_
_entity.id
_entity.type
_entity.pdbx_description
1 polymer ?
#
loop_
_entity_poly.entity_id
_entity_poly.type
_entity_poly.pdbx_seq_one_letter_code
_entity_poly.pdbx_strand_id
1 'polypeptide(L)'
;MSNPFRRPYQVFTPSPSTLVNGVIVDGVMTESTAYFSVQSIKDTQEIESLEEGRRLTDYRRLYSDTKLQITDDFPMAQPALVVIDGFNYEVKHREPWQNGIIPHYKYYVVRKRDG
;
A
#
# COMPACT_ATOMS: atom_id res chain seq x y z
N MET A 1 -23.55 3.28 0.79
CA MET A 1 -23.67 1.83 1.04
C MET A 1 -22.31 1.32 1.45
N SER A 2 -22.15 0.73 2.63
CA SER A 2 -20.89 0.08 3.01
C SER A 2 -20.75 -1.23 2.22
N ASN A 3 -19.61 -1.42 1.57
CA ASN A 3 -19.32 -2.64 0.82
C ASN A 3 -19.11 -3.79 1.81
N PRO A 4 -19.94 -4.84 1.82
CA PRO A 4 -19.89 -5.90 2.83
C PRO A 4 -18.63 -6.77 2.76
N PHE A 5 -17.86 -6.68 1.67
CA PHE A 5 -16.62 -7.42 1.49
C PHE A 5 -15.39 -6.71 2.05
N ARG A 6 -15.51 -5.44 2.44
CA ARG A 6 -14.39 -4.68 3.00
C ARG A 6 -14.38 -4.75 4.51
N ARG A 7 -13.22 -5.06 5.07
CA ARG A 7 -12.97 -5.10 6.51
C ARG A 7 -12.05 -3.94 6.91
N PRO A 8 -12.13 -3.43 8.15
CA PRO A 8 -11.21 -2.40 8.61
C PRO A 8 -9.79 -2.96 8.78
N TYR A 9 -8.79 -2.21 8.33
CA TYR A 9 -7.38 -2.48 8.59
C TYR A 9 -6.70 -1.19 9.05
N GLN A 10 -5.69 -1.35 9.89
CA GLN A 10 -4.83 -0.27 10.33
C GLN A 10 -3.90 0.14 9.19
N VAL A 11 -3.73 1.45 9.02
CA VAL A 11 -2.88 2.07 8.02
C VAL A 11 -1.96 3.07 8.69
N PHE A 12 -0.67 2.98 8.41
CA PHE A 12 0.32 3.97 8.80
C PHE A 12 0.74 4.79 7.59
N THR A 13 0.52 6.09 7.66
CA THR A 13 0.90 7.02 6.59
C THR A 13 2.06 7.88 7.09
N PRO A 14 3.25 7.78 6.48
CA PRO A 14 4.39 8.62 6.84
C PRO A 14 4.20 10.05 6.33
N SER A 15 4.60 11.03 7.15
CA SER A 15 4.84 12.39 6.64
C SER A 15 6.02 12.38 5.64
N PRO A 16 6.19 13.44 4.82
CA PRO A 16 7.36 13.54 3.95
C PRO A 16 8.67 13.40 4.73
N SER A 17 9.63 12.67 4.18
CA SER A 17 10.98 12.58 4.77
C SER A 17 11.68 13.94 4.67
N THR A 18 12.57 14.22 5.62
CA THR A 18 13.34 15.48 5.69
C THR A 18 14.83 15.22 5.55
N LEU A 19 15.57 16.16 4.95
CA LEU A 19 17.02 16.09 4.86
C LEU A 19 17.62 16.85 6.05
N VAL A 20 18.24 16.13 6.98
CA VAL A 20 18.89 16.70 8.16
C VAL A 20 20.36 16.33 8.12
N ASN A 21 21.24 17.33 8.02
CA ASN A 21 22.70 17.14 7.95
C ASN A 21 23.16 16.16 6.84
N GLY A 22 22.49 16.18 5.69
CA GLY A 22 22.81 15.29 4.56
C GLY A 22 22.27 13.87 4.68
N VAL A 23 21.54 13.55 5.76
CA VAL A 23 20.88 12.25 5.97
C VAL A 23 19.37 12.41 5.78
N ILE A 24 18.76 11.47 5.06
CA ILE A 24 17.31 11.39 4.93
C ILE A 24 16.75 10.81 6.22
N VAL A 25 15.89 11.57 6.89
CA VAL A 25 15.17 11.16 8.08
C VAL A 25 13.71 10.92 7.72
N ASP A 26 13.21 9.73 8.07
CA ASP A 26 11.82 9.34 7.82
C ASP A 26 10.83 10.24 8.56
N GLY A 27 9.69 10.48 7.91
CA GLY A 27 8.61 11.24 8.50
C GLY A 27 7.89 10.51 9.64
N VAL A 28 7.11 11.28 10.41
CA VAL A 28 6.27 10.74 11.48
C VAL A 28 5.16 9.87 10.87
N MET A 29 4.94 8.70 11.44
CA MET A 29 3.85 7.81 11.05
C MET A 29 2.53 8.27 11.68
N THR A 30 1.55 8.58 10.84
CA THR A 30 0.18 8.86 11.26
C THR A 30 -0.66 7.59 11.13
N GLU A 31 -1.24 7.13 12.23
CA GLU A 31 -2.12 5.98 12.25
C GLU A 31 -3.55 6.36 11.81
N SER A 32 -4.16 5.51 11.00
CA SER A 32 -5.54 5.64 10.56
C SER A 32 -6.17 4.25 10.32
N THR A 33 -7.48 4.23 10.09
CA THR A 33 -8.20 3.01 9.67
C THR A 33 -8.77 3.20 8.28
N ALA A 34 -8.58 2.22 7.41
CA ALA A 34 -9.20 2.18 6.09
C ALA A 34 -9.81 0.80 5.81
N TYR A 35 -10.81 0.76 4.95
CA TYR A 35 -11.56 -0.45 4.66
C TYR A 35 -11.05 -1.09 3.36
N PHE A 36 -10.64 -2.36 3.42
CA PHE A 36 -10.09 -3.08 2.28
C PHE A 36 -10.78 -4.42 2.04
N SER A 37 -10.92 -4.78 0.78
CA SER A 37 -11.00 -6.19 0.38
C SER A 37 -9.59 -6.65 0.04
N VAL A 38 -9.08 -7.63 0.79
CA VAL A 38 -7.73 -8.18 0.64
C VAL A 38 -7.81 -9.47 -0.16
N GLN A 39 -7.00 -9.59 -1.21
CA GLN A 39 -6.88 -10.80 -2.01
C GLN A 39 -5.41 -11.18 -2.15
N SER A 40 -5.07 -12.45 -1.96
CA SER A 40 -3.72 -12.94 -2.25
C SER A 40 -3.50 -12.98 -3.77
N ILE A 41 -2.29 -12.65 -4.21
CA ILE A 41 -1.90 -12.79 -5.61
C ILE A 41 -1.35 -14.21 -5.77
N LYS A 42 -1.98 -15.01 -6.63
CA LYS A 42 -1.44 -16.34 -6.99
C LYS A 42 -0.32 -16.16 -8.02
N ASP A 43 0.68 -17.03 -7.95
CA ASP A 43 1.98 -17.01 -8.64
C ASP A 43 1.92 -17.15 -10.19
N THR A 44 0.84 -16.75 -10.85
CA THR A 44 0.68 -16.89 -12.29
C THR A 44 0.00 -15.66 -12.88
N GLN A 45 0.73 -14.97 -13.77
CA GLN A 45 0.33 -13.86 -14.66
C GLN A 45 0.36 -12.43 -14.10
N GLU A 46 0.04 -12.14 -12.84
CA GLU A 46 0.05 -10.76 -12.33
C GLU A 46 1.43 -10.27 -11.81
N ILE A 47 2.39 -11.18 -11.58
CA ILE A 47 3.71 -10.87 -11.02
C ILE A 47 4.73 -10.48 -12.11
N GLU A 48 4.49 -10.83 -13.38
CA GLU A 48 5.43 -10.55 -14.49
C GLU A 48 5.61 -9.05 -14.77
N SER A 49 4.70 -8.18 -14.30
CA SER A 49 4.83 -6.72 -14.41
C SER A 49 5.60 -6.06 -13.26
N LEU A 50 6.07 -6.84 -12.28
CA LEU A 50 6.77 -6.34 -11.09
C LEU A 50 8.25 -6.76 -11.17
N GLU A 51 9.17 -5.81 -10.96
CA GLU A 51 10.62 -5.97 -11.15
C GLU A 51 11.19 -7.28 -10.58
N GLU A 52 12.11 -7.91 -11.32
CA GLU A 52 12.64 -9.28 -11.13
C GLU A 52 13.42 -9.53 -9.79
N GLY A 53 13.44 -8.56 -8.89
CA GLY A 53 14.12 -8.60 -7.60
C GLY A 53 13.41 -9.45 -6.54
N ARG A 54 13.69 -10.77 -6.55
CA ARG A 54 13.34 -11.78 -5.52
C ARG A 54 11.84 -12.12 -5.37
N ARG A 55 11.48 -13.25 -5.98
CA ARG A 55 10.21 -14.02 -5.94
C ARG A 55 9.73 -14.50 -4.54
N LEU A 56 10.08 -13.82 -3.43
CA LEU A 56 9.91 -14.35 -2.05
C LEU A 56 9.17 -13.43 -1.07
N THR A 57 8.47 -12.42 -1.56
CA THR A 57 7.75 -11.47 -0.70
C THR A 57 6.25 -11.69 -0.85
N ASP A 58 5.53 -11.82 0.25
CA ASP A 58 4.07 -12.04 0.27
C ASP A 58 3.39 -10.83 -0.38
N TYR A 59 2.80 -11.04 -1.56
CA TYR A 59 2.09 -10.00 -2.31
C TYR A 59 0.59 -10.13 -2.11
N ARG A 60 -0.04 -8.98 -1.86
CA ARG A 60 -1.49 -8.88 -1.75
C ARG A 60 -2.03 -7.75 -2.61
N ARG A 61 -3.23 -7.98 -3.12
CA ARG A 61 -4.02 -6.98 -3.82
C ARG A 61 -5.10 -6.44 -2.90
N LEU A 62 -5.20 -5.12 -2.81
CA LEU A 62 -6.19 -4.44 -1.98
C LEU A 62 -7.14 -3.61 -2.82
N TYR A 63 -8.42 -3.57 -2.42
CA TYR A 63 -9.42 -2.68 -3.02
C TYR A 63 -10.04 -1.79 -1.94
N SER A 64 -9.98 -0.47 -2.14
CA SER A 64 -10.53 0.52 -1.20
C SER A 64 -11.08 1.74 -1.93
N ASP A 65 -11.90 2.53 -1.24
CA ASP A 65 -12.25 3.89 -1.69
C ASP A 65 -11.28 4.94 -1.12
N THR A 66 -10.48 4.54 -0.13
CA THR A 66 -9.49 5.42 0.51
C THR A 66 -8.24 5.51 -0.36
N LYS A 67 -7.84 6.74 -0.70
CA LYS A 67 -6.59 7.01 -1.41
C LYS A 67 -5.41 6.90 -0.45
N LEU A 68 -4.64 5.81 -0.55
CA LEU A 68 -3.36 5.63 0.13
C LEU A 68 -2.20 6.32 -0.59
N GLN A 69 -1.22 6.77 0.19
CA GLN A 69 0.03 7.38 -0.27
C GLN A 69 0.98 6.35 -0.89
N ILE A 70 1.60 6.71 -2.01
CA ILE A 70 2.69 5.96 -2.67
C ILE A 70 3.94 6.84 -2.84
N THR A 71 5.08 6.22 -3.17
CA THR A 71 6.37 6.91 -3.37
C THR A 71 6.36 7.99 -4.44
N ASP A 72 5.45 7.89 -5.40
CA ASP A 72 5.39 8.79 -6.57
C ASP A 72 4.40 9.95 -6.36
N ASP A 73 3.76 10.07 -5.19
CA ASP A 73 2.77 11.12 -4.94
C ASP A 73 3.39 12.52 -4.81
N PHE A 74 4.62 12.64 -4.31
CA PHE A 74 5.36 13.90 -4.15
C PHE A 74 6.85 13.66 -3.84
N PRO A 75 7.74 14.67 -3.96
CA PRO A 75 9.15 14.52 -3.61
C PRO A 75 9.34 14.08 -2.16
N MET A 76 10.18 13.07 -1.92
CA MET A 76 10.41 12.46 -0.60
C MET A 76 9.18 11.78 0.00
N ALA A 77 8.18 11.43 -0.82
CA ALA A 77 7.06 10.61 -0.38
C ALA A 77 7.54 9.21 -0.01
N GLN A 78 7.10 8.76 1.16
CA GLN A 78 7.26 7.38 1.60
C GLN A 78 5.93 6.65 1.41
N PRO A 79 5.93 5.37 1.05
CA PRO A 79 4.69 4.63 0.84
C PRO A 79 3.95 4.41 2.16
N ALA A 80 2.61 4.38 2.10
CA ALA A 80 1.81 3.96 3.26
C ALA A 80 2.04 2.47 3.57
N LEU A 81 1.85 2.11 4.84
CA LEU A 81 1.89 0.73 5.33
C LEU A 81 0.48 0.29 5.73
N VAL A 82 0.10 -0.93 5.38
CA VAL A 82 -1.15 -1.55 5.78
C VAL A 82 -0.83 -2.76 6.66
N VAL A 83 -1.46 -2.85 7.83
CA VAL A 83 -1.28 -4.01 8.73
C VAL A 83 -2.26 -5.10 8.33
N ILE A 84 -1.73 -6.24 7.88
CA ILE A 84 -2.53 -7.39 7.48
C ILE A 84 -2.00 -8.62 8.21
N ASP A 85 -2.87 -9.31 8.94
CA ASP A 85 -2.53 -10.47 9.77
C ASP A 85 -1.36 -10.19 10.75
N GLY A 86 -1.29 -8.96 11.27
CA GLY A 86 -0.23 -8.52 12.20
C GLY A 86 1.11 -8.17 11.54
N PHE A 87 1.20 -8.20 10.21
CA PHE A 87 2.41 -7.83 9.46
C PHE A 87 2.22 -6.53 8.69
N ASN A 88 3.29 -5.75 8.57
CA ASN A 88 3.31 -4.54 7.76
C ASN A 88 3.46 -4.89 6.27
N TYR A 89 2.56 -4.36 5.44
CA TYR A 89 2.63 -4.42 3.99
C TYR A 89 2.81 -3.02 3.42
N GLU A 90 3.84 -2.85 2.61
CA GLU A 90 4.13 -1.59 1.96
C GLU A 90 3.35 -1.45 0.65
N VAL A 91 2.72 -0.29 0.44
CA VAL A 91 2.01 0.00 -0.80
C VAL A 91 3.00 0.34 -1.91
N LYS A 92 3.12 -0.54 -2.91
CA LYS A 92 4.07 -0.38 -4.03
C LYS A 92 3.45 0.27 -5.24
N HIS A 93 2.18 0.01 -5.50
CA HIS A 93 1.50 0.50 -6.69
C HIS A 93 0.04 0.79 -6.42
N ARG A 94 -0.50 1.81 -7.09
CA ARG A 94 -1.90 2.27 -6.99
C ARG A 94 -2.47 2.48 -8.38
N GLU A 95 -3.50 1.72 -8.72
CA GLU A 95 -4.32 1.89 -9.91
C GLU A 95 -5.64 2.59 -9.52
N PRO A 96 -5.84 3.86 -9.89
CA PRO A 96 -7.12 4.54 -9.70
C PRO A 96 -8.14 4.03 -10.72
N TRP A 97 -9.19 3.37 -10.26
CA TRP A 97 -10.28 2.88 -11.10
C TRP A 97 -11.50 3.79 -10.95
N GLN A 98 -11.56 4.84 -11.77
CA GLN A 98 -12.58 5.89 -11.70
C GLN A 98 -13.58 5.78 -12.87
N ASN A 99 -14.11 4.58 -13.09
CA ASN A 99 -14.93 4.25 -14.26
C ASN A 99 -16.38 4.76 -14.22
N GLY A 100 -16.77 5.54 -13.19
CA GLY A 100 -18.11 6.08 -13.03
C GLY A 100 -19.20 5.09 -12.56
N ILE A 101 -18.87 3.80 -12.38
CA ILE A 101 -19.83 2.78 -11.89
C ILE A 101 -19.55 2.46 -10.43
N ILE A 102 -18.34 1.99 -10.13
CA ILE A 102 -17.86 1.78 -8.75
C ILE A 102 -16.44 2.35 -8.68
N PRO A 103 -16.32 3.65 -8.37
CA PRO A 103 -15.02 4.29 -8.16
C PRO A 103 -14.27 3.60 -7.01
N HIS A 104 -13.05 3.16 -7.27
CA HIS A 104 -12.19 2.58 -6.24
C HIS A 104 -10.71 2.72 -6.60
N TYR A 105 -9.84 2.40 -5.64
CA TYR A 105 -8.42 2.23 -5.83
C TYR A 105 -8.06 0.76 -5.68
N LYS A 106 -7.23 0.27 -6.60
CA LYS A 106 -6.59 -1.03 -6.51
C LYS A 106 -5.13 -0.83 -6.14
N TYR A 107 -4.66 -1.59 -5.16
CA TYR A 107 -3.28 -1.53 -4.68
C TYR A 107 -2.59 -2.86 -4.82
N TYR A 108 -1.29 -2.82 -5.07
CA TYR A 108 -0.38 -3.94 -4.86
C TYR A 108 0.49 -3.63 -3.66
N VAL A 109 0.45 -4.50 -2.67
CA VAL A 109 1.20 -4.36 -1.43
C VAL A 109 2.12 -5.55 -1.24
N VAL A 110 3.28 -5.30 -0.64
CA VAL A 110 4.31 -6.31 -0.41
C VAL A 110 4.67 -6.36 1.07
N ARG A 111 4.79 -7.55 1.65
CA ARG A 111 5.17 -7.69 3.05
C ARG A 111 6.55 -7.08 3.30
N LYS A 112 6.60 -6.08 4.19
CA LYS A 112 7.82 -5.50 4.72
C LYS A 112 8.39 -6.50 5.73
N ARG A 113 9.66 -6.90 5.56
CA ARG A 113 10.40 -7.58 6.60
C ARG A 113 11.15 -6.50 7.36
N ASP A 114 10.89 -6.42 8.66
CA ASP A 114 11.75 -5.61 9.54
C ASP A 114 13.15 -6.24 9.47
N GLY A 115 14.13 -5.41 9.11
CA GLY A 115 15.54 -5.80 8.97
C GLY A 115 16.24 -5.92 10.31
#